data_AF-A0A968SVZ2-F1
#
_entry.id   AF-A0A968SVZ2-F1
#
_cell.length_a   1.000
_cell.length_b   1.000
_cell.length_c   1.000
_cell.angle_alpha   90.00
_cell.angle_beta   90.00
_cell.angle_gamma   90.00
#
_symmetry.space_group_name_H-M   'P 1'
#
loop_
_entity.id
_entity.type
_entity.pdbx_description
1 polymer ?
#
loop_
_entity_poly.entity_id
_entity_poly.type
_entity_poly.pdbx_seq_one_letter_code
_entity_poly.pdbx_strand_id
1 'polypeptide(L)'
;MKSLDAPRDVRGDREIDAGGRLLVPGLIDLRADLGEPGHTERETIASGLASAVAGGFTSVVVMPSTDPTIDQVEVVDYVLARAREAAKARVLPAASLSVSRAGERLAEMAKLANAGCVLFTDVDRPVRDSQLLRYALETADDIGVPVATHAEDPTLSLGGIMHEGFVSARLGLAGIPFTAEVVGVARDIALAELTGARIHLHHISAAGSVELIRHGEA
;
A
#
# COMPACT_ATOMS: atom_id res chain seq x y z
N MET A 1 26.61 5.94 16.36
CA MET A 1 25.67 4.88 16.78
C MET A 1 25.93 4.63 18.26
N LYS A 2 25.05 5.06 19.17
CA LYS A 2 25.22 4.81 20.60
C LYS A 2 25.09 3.30 20.83
N SER A 3 26.10 2.67 21.44
CA SER A 3 25.97 1.32 21.98
C SER A 3 24.83 1.33 22.98
N LEU A 4 23.77 0.57 22.71
CA LEU A 4 22.82 0.19 23.75
C LEU A 4 23.48 -0.95 24.50
N ASP A 5 24.36 -0.62 25.46
CA ASP A 5 24.92 -1.62 26.35
C ASP A 5 23.75 -2.26 27.11
N ALA A 6 23.39 -3.48 26.72
CA ALA A 6 22.36 -4.23 27.39
C ALA A 6 22.75 -4.40 28.88
N PRO A 7 21.80 -4.32 29.83
CA PRO A 7 22.11 -4.57 31.22
C PRO A 7 22.76 -5.95 31.36
N ARG A 8 23.92 -6.01 32.03
CA ARG A 8 24.74 -7.24 32.11
C ARG A 8 24.10 -8.38 32.94
N ASP A 9 22.97 -8.12 33.58
CA ASP A 9 22.24 -9.04 34.46
C ASP A 9 20.80 -9.35 33.99
N VAL A 10 20.53 -9.28 32.68
CA VAL A 10 19.24 -9.78 32.15
C VAL A 10 19.26 -11.30 32.15
N ARG A 11 18.44 -11.92 33.01
CA ARG A 11 18.17 -13.37 32.98
C ARG A 11 16.88 -13.61 32.18
N GLY A 12 16.97 -14.42 31.13
CA GLY A 12 15.82 -14.88 30.35
C GLY A 12 15.76 -16.41 30.31
N ASP A 13 14.58 -16.96 30.05
CA ASP A 13 14.37 -18.42 29.95
C ASP A 13 15.05 -19.04 28.73
N ARG A 14 15.45 -18.22 27.75
CA ARG A 14 16.09 -18.64 26.51
C ARG A 14 17.13 -17.63 26.05
N GLU A 15 18.31 -18.14 25.72
CA GLU A 15 19.40 -17.38 25.10
C GLU A 15 19.51 -17.73 23.62
N ILE A 16 19.75 -16.71 22.78
CA ILE A 16 19.97 -16.87 21.34
C ILE A 16 21.22 -16.05 20.98
N ASP A 17 22.30 -16.73 20.61
CA ASP A 17 23.52 -16.07 20.15
C ASP A 17 23.32 -15.43 18.76
N ALA A 18 23.42 -14.11 18.69
CA ALA A 18 23.30 -13.35 17.45
C ALA A 18 24.53 -13.48 16.54
N GLY A 19 25.66 -14.00 17.03
CA GLY A 19 26.89 -14.21 16.25
C GLY A 19 27.43 -12.93 15.61
N GLY A 20 27.38 -11.81 16.33
CA GLY A 20 27.83 -10.49 15.84
C GLY A 20 26.92 -9.81 14.81
N ARG A 21 25.71 -10.34 14.58
CA ARG A 21 24.72 -9.73 13.68
C ARG A 21 23.99 -8.56 14.34
N LEU A 22 23.37 -7.72 13.51
CA LEU A 22 22.51 -6.63 13.99
C LEU A 22 21.18 -7.19 14.50
N LEU A 23 20.81 -6.79 15.71
CA LEU A 23 19.45 -6.95 16.23
C LEU A 23 18.69 -5.65 16.01
N VAL A 24 17.66 -5.70 15.16
CA VAL A 24 16.80 -4.56 14.81
C VAL A 24 15.34 -4.93 15.08
N PRO A 25 14.45 -3.93 15.29
CA PRO A 25 13.01 -4.16 15.25
C PRO A 25 12.59 -4.81 13.93
N GLY A 26 11.56 -5.65 13.97
CA GLY A 26 11.02 -6.27 12.76
C GLY A 26 10.49 -5.23 11.78
N LEU A 27 10.74 -5.45 10.50
CA LEU A 27 10.34 -4.52 9.45
C LEU A 27 8.81 -4.54 9.25
N ILE A 28 8.28 -3.44 8.74
CA ILE A 28 6.87 -3.30 8.37
C ILE A 28 6.83 -2.96 6.88
N ASP A 29 6.12 -3.78 6.11
CA ASP A 29 5.83 -3.48 4.71
C ASP A 29 4.43 -2.88 4.59
N LEU A 30 4.30 -1.74 3.92
CA LEU A 30 3.02 -1.06 3.72
C LEU A 30 2.29 -1.52 2.45
N ARG A 31 2.90 -2.39 1.64
CA ARG A 31 2.29 -2.87 0.39
C ARG A 31 2.73 -4.29 0.05
N ALA A 32 1.94 -5.27 0.48
CA ALA A 32 2.07 -6.66 0.07
C ALA A 32 0.87 -7.11 -0.77
N ASP A 33 1.11 -7.44 -2.03
CA ASP A 33 0.12 -8.05 -2.92
C ASP A 33 0.14 -9.58 -2.74
N LEU A 34 -0.78 -10.08 -1.91
CA LEU A 34 -0.97 -11.52 -1.72
C LEU A 34 -2.11 -11.96 -2.63
N GLY A 35 -1.85 -12.89 -3.54
CA GLY A 35 -2.83 -13.31 -4.56
C GLY A 35 -4.03 -14.10 -4.01
N GLU A 36 -4.16 -14.29 -2.71
CA GLU A 36 -5.25 -15.06 -2.11
C GLU A 36 -6.23 -14.13 -1.37
N PRO A 37 -7.54 -14.19 -1.67
CA PRO A 37 -8.22 -15.12 -2.59
C PRO A 37 -8.06 -14.79 -4.09
N GLY A 38 -8.30 -15.80 -4.95
CA GLY A 38 -8.56 -15.63 -6.39
C GLY A 38 -7.39 -15.83 -7.35
N HIS A 39 -6.17 -15.53 -6.91
CA HIS A 39 -4.93 -15.60 -7.68
C HIS A 39 -3.82 -16.40 -6.97
N THR A 40 -4.21 -17.52 -6.34
CA THR A 40 -3.31 -18.38 -5.55
C THR A 40 -2.15 -18.97 -6.36
N GLU A 41 -2.26 -19.01 -7.69
CA GLU A 41 -1.18 -19.39 -8.60
C GLU A 41 -0.02 -18.39 -8.62
N ARG A 42 -0.29 -17.13 -8.25
CA ARG A 42 0.72 -16.09 -8.13
C ARG A 42 1.40 -16.14 -6.77
N GLU A 43 0.59 -16.12 -5.71
CA GLU A 43 1.06 -16.15 -4.32
C GLU A 43 -0.12 -16.52 -3.40
N THR A 44 0.15 -17.27 -2.32
CA THR A 44 -0.82 -17.56 -1.25
C THR A 44 -0.51 -16.73 -0.02
N ILE A 45 -1.46 -16.57 0.91
CA ILE A 45 -1.19 -15.90 2.19
C ILE A 45 -0.08 -16.64 2.95
N ALA A 46 -0.09 -17.98 2.94
CA ALA A 46 0.92 -18.77 3.64
C ALA A 46 2.33 -18.57 3.06
N SER A 47 2.48 -18.65 1.74
CA SER A 47 3.78 -18.47 1.07
C SER A 47 4.27 -17.02 1.16
N GLY A 48 3.41 -16.04 0.92
CA GLY A 48 3.76 -14.62 1.02
C GLY A 48 4.19 -14.21 2.43
N LEU A 49 3.51 -14.69 3.48
CA LEU A 49 3.93 -14.40 4.85
C LEU A 49 5.20 -15.16 5.26
N ALA A 50 5.48 -16.33 4.67
CA ALA A 50 6.77 -16.99 4.84
C ALA A 50 7.90 -16.17 4.20
N SER A 51 7.67 -15.62 3.00
CA SER A 51 8.59 -14.69 2.33
C SER A 51 8.83 -13.42 3.15
N ALA A 52 7.78 -12.84 3.74
CA ALA A 52 7.88 -11.67 4.60
C ALA A 52 8.81 -11.92 5.79
N VAL A 53 8.59 -13.00 6.55
CA VAL A 53 9.45 -13.34 7.71
C VAL A 53 10.88 -13.64 7.28
N ALA A 54 11.08 -14.32 6.14
CA ALA A 54 12.42 -14.57 5.61
C ALA A 54 13.16 -13.27 5.23
N GLY A 55 12.42 -12.24 4.77
CA GLY A 55 12.93 -10.90 4.51
C GLY A 55 13.12 -10.01 5.75
N GLY A 56 12.75 -10.49 6.94
CA GLY A 56 12.82 -9.73 8.19
C GLY A 56 11.59 -8.86 8.47
N PHE A 57 10.52 -8.98 7.68
CA PHE A 57 9.25 -8.32 7.93
C PHE A 57 8.43 -9.09 8.96
N THR A 58 8.02 -8.39 10.01
CA THR A 58 7.15 -8.94 11.06
C THR A 58 5.70 -8.48 10.90
N SER A 59 5.46 -7.48 10.05
CA SER A 59 4.12 -7.00 9.72
C SER A 59 4.05 -6.58 8.26
N VAL A 60 2.92 -6.89 7.61
CA VAL A 60 2.66 -6.51 6.22
C VAL A 60 1.24 -5.96 6.07
N VAL A 61 1.08 -4.92 5.27
CA VAL A 61 -0.24 -4.43 4.86
C VAL A 61 -0.64 -5.12 3.56
N VAL A 62 -1.71 -5.93 3.60
CA VAL A 62 -2.15 -6.72 2.44
C VAL A 62 -3.08 -5.90 1.56
N MET A 63 -2.72 -5.76 0.28
CA MET A 63 -3.46 -4.95 -0.69
C MET A 63 -4.80 -5.59 -1.08
N PRO A 64 -5.84 -4.79 -1.40
CA PRO A 64 -7.16 -5.28 -1.77
C PRO A 64 -7.25 -5.80 -3.22
N SER A 65 -6.13 -6.17 -3.84
CA SER A 65 -6.03 -6.56 -5.25
C SER A 65 -6.41 -8.03 -5.54
N THR A 66 -7.08 -8.68 -4.58
CA THR A 66 -7.55 -10.07 -4.65
C THR A 66 -8.84 -10.22 -5.47
N ASP A 67 -9.25 -11.47 -5.70
CA ASP A 67 -10.55 -11.82 -6.29
C ASP A 67 -11.31 -12.83 -5.40
N PRO A 68 -12.40 -12.40 -4.72
CA PRO A 68 -12.98 -11.06 -4.74
C PRO A 68 -12.05 -10.00 -4.14
N THR A 69 -12.24 -8.74 -4.57
CA THR A 69 -11.57 -7.56 -3.99
C THR A 69 -11.88 -7.43 -2.51
N ILE A 70 -10.94 -6.93 -1.71
CA ILE A 70 -11.19 -6.63 -0.29
C ILE A 70 -11.98 -5.32 -0.17
N ASP A 71 -13.27 -5.37 -0.48
CA ASP A 71 -14.23 -4.25 -0.41
C ASP A 71 -15.48 -4.59 0.44
N GLN A 72 -15.49 -5.78 1.05
CA GLN A 72 -16.52 -6.31 1.92
C GLN A 72 -15.90 -6.94 3.17
N VAL A 73 -16.62 -6.89 4.29
CA VAL A 73 -16.13 -7.35 5.61
C VAL A 73 -15.81 -8.85 5.59
N GLU A 74 -16.60 -9.63 4.86
CA GLU A 74 -16.44 -11.08 4.73
C GLU A 74 -15.08 -11.45 4.11
N VAL A 75 -14.59 -10.65 3.16
CA VAL A 75 -13.28 -10.86 2.53
C VAL A 75 -12.16 -10.46 3.49
N VAL A 76 -12.34 -9.38 4.26
CA VAL A 76 -11.39 -8.97 5.32
C VAL A 76 -11.25 -10.10 6.36
N ASP A 77 -12.36 -10.65 6.84
CA ASP A 77 -12.38 -11.74 7.81
C ASP A 77 -11.69 -12.99 7.28
N TYR A 78 -11.91 -13.32 6.00
CA TYR A 78 -11.24 -14.43 5.34
C TYR A 78 -9.72 -14.25 5.34
N VAL A 79 -9.21 -13.09 4.89
CA VAL A 79 -7.77 -12.80 4.82
C VAL A 79 -7.16 -12.87 6.22
N LEU A 80 -7.81 -12.29 7.23
CA LEU A 80 -7.36 -12.35 8.61
C LEU A 80 -7.35 -13.79 9.17
N ALA A 81 -8.36 -14.60 8.85
CA ALA A 81 -8.41 -16.00 9.27
C ALA A 81 -7.27 -16.82 8.65
N ARG A 82 -7.05 -16.70 7.33
CA ARG A 82 -5.94 -17.35 6.63
C ARG A 82 -4.57 -16.91 7.17
N ALA A 83 -4.41 -15.63 7.48
CA ALA A 83 -3.18 -15.11 8.06
C ALA A 83 -2.91 -15.71 9.45
N ARG A 84 -3.94 -15.85 10.29
CA ARG A 84 -3.84 -16.50 11.61
C ARG A 84 -3.45 -17.96 11.49
N GLU A 85 -4.01 -18.68 10.52
CA GLU A 85 -3.66 -20.08 10.24
C GLU A 85 -2.21 -20.25 9.77
N ALA A 86 -1.72 -19.33 8.92
CA ALA A 86 -0.33 -19.33 8.48
C ALA A 86 0.66 -19.09 9.64
N ALA A 87 0.27 -18.28 10.64
CA ALA A 87 1.03 -18.00 11.86
C ALA A 87 2.49 -17.55 11.61
N LYS A 88 2.66 -16.62 10.67
CA LYS A 88 3.97 -16.03 10.28
C LYS A 88 4.04 -14.53 10.64
N ALA A 89 4.10 -13.65 9.65
CA ALA A 89 4.05 -12.20 9.87
C ALA A 89 2.62 -11.74 10.23
N ARG A 90 2.52 -10.64 10.96
CA ARG A 90 1.24 -9.98 11.25
C ARG A 90 0.66 -9.39 9.96
N VAL A 91 -0.60 -9.69 9.67
CA VAL A 91 -1.34 -9.06 8.56
C VAL A 91 -2.16 -7.90 9.07
N LEU A 92 -2.06 -6.78 8.36
CA LEU A 92 -2.92 -5.61 8.48
C LEU A 92 -3.66 -5.45 7.15
N PRO A 93 -4.98 -5.64 7.06
CA PRO A 93 -5.66 -5.58 5.78
C PRO A 93 -5.76 -4.12 5.31
N ALA A 94 -5.48 -3.86 4.03
CA ALA A 94 -6.02 -2.71 3.34
C ALA A 94 -7.36 -3.10 2.69
N ALA A 95 -8.21 -2.12 2.43
CA ALA A 95 -9.45 -2.29 1.67
C ALA A 95 -9.47 -1.37 0.46
N SER A 96 -10.27 -1.71 -0.55
CA SER A 96 -10.45 -0.80 -1.67
C SER A 96 -11.22 0.44 -1.26
N LEU A 97 -10.89 1.58 -1.86
CA LEU A 97 -11.65 2.81 -1.64
C LEU A 97 -12.93 2.81 -2.48
N SER A 98 -12.92 2.14 -3.64
CA SER A 98 -14.09 1.98 -4.49
C SER A 98 -14.52 0.53 -4.64
N VAL A 99 -15.82 0.31 -4.88
CA VAL A 99 -16.37 -1.04 -5.06
C VAL A 99 -15.68 -1.73 -6.24
N SER A 100 -15.16 -2.93 -5.99
CA SER A 100 -14.41 -3.74 -6.95
C SER A 100 -13.25 -3.01 -7.62
N ARG A 101 -12.75 -1.94 -6.97
CA ARG A 101 -11.70 -1.05 -7.50
C ARG A 101 -12.08 -0.45 -8.86
N ALA A 102 -13.36 -0.18 -9.08
CA ALA A 102 -13.87 0.34 -10.35
C ALA A 102 -13.68 1.85 -10.50
N GLY A 103 -13.49 2.60 -9.40
CA GLY A 103 -13.39 4.05 -9.42
C GLY A 103 -14.71 4.76 -9.75
N GLU A 104 -15.86 4.09 -9.55
CA GLU A 104 -17.19 4.62 -9.87
C GLU A 104 -18.00 4.98 -8.61
N ARG A 105 -17.85 4.21 -7.53
CA ARG A 105 -18.60 4.38 -6.28
C ARG A 105 -17.75 3.95 -5.10
N LEU A 106 -17.82 4.70 -4.00
CA LEU A 106 -17.11 4.37 -2.76
C LEU A 106 -17.56 3.02 -2.20
N ALA A 107 -16.60 2.29 -1.64
CA ALA A 107 -16.85 1.14 -0.79
C ALA A 107 -17.43 1.59 0.57
N GLU A 108 -17.93 0.65 1.38
CA GLU A 108 -18.43 0.95 2.73
C GLU A 108 -17.27 1.17 3.73
N MET A 109 -16.46 2.21 3.50
CA MET A 109 -15.18 2.48 4.18
C MET A 109 -15.30 2.43 5.71
N ALA A 110 -16.33 3.02 6.29
CA ALA A 110 -16.54 2.99 7.74
C ALA A 110 -16.73 1.56 8.29
N LYS A 111 -17.44 0.68 7.57
CA LYS A 111 -17.60 -0.73 7.98
C LYS A 111 -16.28 -1.48 7.87
N LEU A 112 -15.51 -1.23 6.81
CA LEU A 112 -14.22 -1.87 6.56
C LEU A 112 -13.17 -1.43 7.60
N ALA A 113 -13.15 -0.15 7.99
CA ALA A 113 -12.33 0.34 9.09
C ALA A 113 -12.67 -0.37 10.41
N ASN A 114 -13.96 -0.52 10.72
CA ASN A 114 -14.42 -1.27 11.90
C ASN A 114 -14.06 -2.77 11.85
N ALA A 115 -13.91 -3.35 10.66
CA ALA A 115 -13.42 -4.72 10.46
C ALA A 115 -11.89 -4.85 10.61
N GLY A 116 -11.17 -3.74 10.82
CA GLY A 116 -9.74 -3.72 11.07
C GLY A 116 -8.87 -3.30 9.89
N CYS A 117 -9.46 -2.74 8.82
CA CYS A 117 -8.69 -2.20 7.70
C CYS A 117 -7.91 -0.95 8.12
N VAL A 118 -6.62 -0.91 7.78
CA VAL A 118 -5.69 0.15 8.19
C VAL A 118 -5.32 1.13 7.08
N LEU A 119 -5.77 0.87 5.85
CA LEU A 119 -5.46 1.65 4.66
C LEU A 119 -6.56 1.47 3.60
N PHE A 120 -6.92 2.53 2.88
CA PHE A 120 -7.81 2.46 1.72
C PHE A 120 -7.07 2.72 0.42
N THR A 121 -7.19 1.85 -0.59
CA THR A 121 -6.48 2.03 -1.87
C THR A 121 -7.09 1.21 -3.01
N ASP A 122 -7.13 1.75 -4.23
CA ASP A 122 -7.48 0.96 -5.43
C ASP A 122 -6.25 0.29 -6.09
N VAL A 123 -5.13 0.24 -5.36
CA VAL A 123 -3.89 -0.49 -5.66
C VAL A 123 -3.18 0.02 -6.91
N ASP A 124 -3.31 -0.65 -8.04
CA ASP A 124 -2.71 -0.31 -9.34
C ASP A 124 -3.66 0.48 -10.25
N ARG A 125 -4.89 0.77 -9.79
CA ARG A 125 -5.86 1.55 -10.55
C ARG A 125 -5.87 3.00 -10.08
N PRO A 126 -5.52 3.97 -10.94
CA PRO A 126 -5.66 5.37 -10.61
C PRO A 126 -7.14 5.74 -10.45
N VAL A 127 -7.48 6.44 -9.37
CA VAL A 127 -8.82 7.01 -9.20
C VAL A 127 -8.97 8.16 -10.17
N ARG A 128 -9.80 8.00 -11.21
CA ARG A 128 -9.92 8.99 -12.30
C ARG A 128 -10.75 10.20 -11.89
N ASP A 129 -11.84 9.94 -11.16
CA ASP A 129 -12.77 10.97 -10.72
C ASP A 129 -12.23 11.69 -9.47
N SER A 130 -11.90 12.97 -9.62
CA SER A 130 -11.40 13.81 -8.52
C SER A 130 -12.45 14.01 -7.43
N GLN A 131 -13.74 14.01 -7.77
CA GLN A 131 -14.82 14.13 -6.81
C GLN A 131 -14.96 12.85 -5.98
N LEU A 132 -14.80 11.68 -6.60
CA LEU A 132 -14.79 10.41 -5.86
C LEU A 132 -13.60 10.35 -4.90
N LEU A 133 -12.40 10.71 -5.35
CA LEU A 133 -11.22 10.74 -4.48
C LEU A 133 -11.41 11.73 -3.32
N ARG A 134 -11.97 12.91 -3.59
CA ARG A 134 -12.31 13.88 -2.55
C ARG A 134 -13.25 13.28 -1.49
N TYR A 135 -14.35 12.64 -1.90
CA TYR A 135 -15.26 12.00 -0.95
C TYR A 135 -14.60 10.86 -0.17
N ALA A 136 -13.69 10.10 -0.80
CA ALA A 136 -12.91 9.09 -0.11
C ALA A 136 -12.02 9.72 0.96
N LEU A 137 -11.37 10.85 0.66
CA LEU A 137 -10.51 11.58 1.59
C LEU A 137 -11.31 12.20 2.75
N GLU A 138 -12.45 12.84 2.48
CA GLU A 138 -13.36 13.35 3.53
C GLU A 138 -13.80 12.20 4.46
N THR A 139 -14.19 11.06 3.89
CA THR A 139 -14.58 9.87 4.67
C THR A 139 -13.39 9.30 5.46
N ALA A 140 -12.20 9.30 4.89
CA ALA A 140 -10.97 8.79 5.50
C ALA A 140 -10.52 9.62 6.70
N ASP A 141 -10.71 10.94 6.64
CA ASP A 141 -10.47 11.85 7.77
C ASP A 141 -11.44 11.55 8.92
N ASP A 142 -12.74 11.46 8.63
CA ASP A 142 -13.79 11.15 9.61
C ASP A 142 -13.54 9.83 10.37
N ILE A 143 -13.05 8.79 9.68
CA ILE A 143 -12.78 7.47 10.28
C ILE A 143 -11.35 7.31 10.81
N GLY A 144 -10.46 8.27 10.53
CA GLY A 144 -9.07 8.26 10.99
C GLY A 144 -8.17 7.21 10.32
N VAL A 145 -8.49 6.75 9.10
CA VAL A 145 -7.71 5.75 8.35
C VAL A 145 -7.18 6.38 7.05
N PRO A 146 -5.87 6.32 6.76
CA PRO A 146 -5.31 6.98 5.58
C PRO A 146 -5.77 6.34 4.25
N VAL A 147 -5.70 7.13 3.18
CA VAL A 147 -5.86 6.66 1.80
C VAL A 147 -4.49 6.55 1.16
N ALA A 148 -4.23 5.50 0.39
CA ALA A 148 -3.11 5.43 -0.51
C ALA A 148 -3.55 5.41 -1.97
N THR A 149 -2.85 6.14 -2.82
CA THR A 149 -3.19 6.25 -4.24
C THR A 149 -2.05 5.75 -5.12
N HIS A 150 -2.43 5.18 -6.26
CA HIS A 150 -1.55 5.10 -7.42
C HIS A 150 -1.76 6.40 -8.20
N ALA A 151 -0.88 7.37 -7.91
CA ALA A 151 -0.97 8.72 -8.44
C ALA A 151 -0.53 8.73 -9.90
N GLU A 152 -1.49 8.65 -10.81
CA GLU A 152 -1.25 8.63 -12.26
C GLU A 152 -2.45 9.24 -13.00
N ASP A 153 -2.19 10.04 -14.02
CA ASP A 153 -3.20 10.42 -15.02
C ASP A 153 -3.33 9.31 -16.09
N PRO A 154 -4.47 8.59 -16.12
CA PRO A 154 -4.68 7.45 -17.01
C PRO A 154 -4.80 7.84 -18.49
N THR A 155 -5.05 9.12 -18.80
CA THR A 155 -5.11 9.60 -20.18
C THR A 155 -3.73 9.87 -20.75
N LEU A 156 -2.76 10.18 -19.88
CA LEU A 156 -1.35 10.33 -20.25
C LEU A 156 -0.60 8.99 -20.29
N SER A 157 -0.95 8.04 -19.42
CA SER A 157 -0.30 6.72 -19.38
C SER A 157 -0.89 5.70 -20.38
N LEU A 158 -2.01 6.03 -21.03
CA LEU A 158 -2.78 5.09 -21.83
C LEU A 158 -1.94 4.38 -22.90
N GLY A 159 -1.82 3.06 -22.78
CA GLY A 159 -1.14 2.20 -23.75
C GLY A 159 0.38 2.17 -23.62
N GLY A 160 0.97 2.92 -22.68
CA GLY A 160 2.39 2.83 -22.35
C GLY A 160 2.69 1.56 -21.54
N ILE A 161 3.91 1.03 -21.70
CA ILE A 161 4.35 -0.21 -21.02
C ILE A 161 5.69 -0.06 -20.28
N MET A 162 6.31 1.11 -20.38
CA MET A 162 7.57 1.45 -19.72
C MET A 162 7.75 2.97 -19.68
N HIS A 163 8.78 3.48 -19.01
CA HIS A 163 9.08 4.92 -19.01
C HIS A 163 9.30 5.49 -20.43
N GLU A 164 8.65 6.62 -20.75
CA GLU A 164 8.89 7.38 -21.96
C GLU A 164 10.25 8.08 -21.89
N GLY A 165 11.20 7.61 -22.69
CA GLY A 165 12.52 8.21 -22.76
C GLY A 165 13.41 7.54 -23.80
N PHE A 166 14.72 7.68 -23.63
CA PHE A 166 15.71 7.16 -24.58
C PHE A 166 15.56 5.66 -24.83
N VAL A 167 15.29 4.87 -23.79
CA VAL A 167 15.20 3.40 -23.90
C VAL A 167 13.93 2.99 -24.67
N SER A 168 12.77 3.55 -24.36
CA SER A 168 11.52 3.23 -25.07
C SER A 168 11.62 3.63 -26.55
N ALA A 169 12.19 4.80 -26.84
CA ALA A 169 12.45 5.27 -28.20
C ALA A 169 13.41 4.33 -28.96
N ARG A 170 14.48 3.88 -28.31
CA ARG A 170 15.45 2.93 -28.90
C ARG A 170 14.83 1.55 -29.18
N LEU A 171 13.92 1.10 -28.33
CA LEU A 171 13.26 -0.20 -28.47
C LEU A 171 12.00 -0.15 -29.35
N GLY A 172 11.50 1.04 -29.70
CA GLY A 172 10.23 1.20 -30.41
C GLY A 172 9.01 0.82 -29.58
N LEU A 173 9.09 0.96 -28.25
CA LEU A 173 8.02 0.63 -27.32
C LEU A 173 7.26 1.88 -26.87
N ALA A 174 5.98 1.73 -26.58
CA ALA A 174 5.13 2.80 -26.07
C ALA A 174 5.56 3.20 -24.64
N GLY A 175 5.87 4.48 -24.45
CA GLY A 175 6.29 5.04 -23.18
C GLY A 175 5.14 5.62 -22.36
N ILE A 176 5.31 5.68 -21.04
CA ILE A 176 4.50 6.43 -20.09
C ILE A 176 5.33 7.67 -19.72
N PRO A 177 4.86 8.89 -20.04
CA PRO A 177 5.57 10.11 -19.69
C PRO A 177 5.54 10.32 -18.18
N PHE A 178 6.65 10.82 -17.63
CA PHE A 178 6.75 11.12 -16.19
C PHE A 178 5.66 12.10 -15.72
N THR A 179 5.12 12.91 -16.63
CA THR A 179 4.02 13.85 -16.35
C THR A 179 2.73 13.16 -15.95
N ALA A 180 2.52 11.90 -16.33
CA ALA A 180 1.37 11.11 -15.87
C ALA A 180 1.36 11.00 -14.35
N GLU A 181 2.50 10.66 -13.74
CA GLU A 181 2.65 10.61 -12.27
C GLU A 181 2.57 12.01 -11.65
N VAL A 182 3.30 12.98 -12.20
CA VAL A 182 3.37 14.35 -11.63
C VAL A 182 1.99 15.01 -11.56
N VAL A 183 1.15 14.85 -12.60
CA VAL A 183 -0.21 15.40 -12.61
C VAL A 183 -1.08 14.71 -11.55
N GLY A 184 -1.00 13.39 -11.44
CA GLY A 184 -1.71 12.63 -10.41
C GLY A 184 -1.32 13.07 -9.00
N VAL A 185 -0.01 13.20 -8.74
CA VAL A 185 0.54 13.64 -7.45
C VAL A 185 0.07 15.06 -7.10
N ALA A 186 0.12 15.99 -8.05
CA ALA A 186 -0.34 17.37 -7.83
C ALA A 186 -1.82 17.43 -7.46
N ARG A 187 -2.67 16.66 -8.17
CA ARG A 187 -4.10 16.56 -7.86
C ARG A 187 -4.33 15.98 -6.47
N ASP A 188 -3.67 14.87 -6.17
CA ASP A 188 -3.87 14.12 -4.93
C ASP A 188 -3.45 14.97 -3.70
N ILE A 189 -2.34 15.70 -3.78
CA ILE A 189 -1.90 16.66 -2.76
C ILE A 189 -2.95 17.77 -2.58
N ALA A 190 -3.41 18.39 -3.66
CA ALA A 190 -4.40 19.47 -3.58
C ALA A 190 -5.72 19.02 -2.92
N LEU A 191 -6.15 17.78 -3.16
CA LEU A 191 -7.34 17.21 -2.52
C LEU A 191 -7.09 16.85 -1.05
N ALA A 192 -5.91 16.35 -0.70
CA ALA A 192 -5.52 16.10 0.68
C ALA A 192 -5.49 17.41 1.48
N GLU A 193 -4.88 18.48 0.94
CA GLU A 193 -4.85 19.81 1.55
C GLU A 193 -6.26 20.40 1.74
N LEU A 194 -7.15 20.20 0.77
CA LEU A 194 -8.54 20.65 0.86
C LEU A 194 -9.31 19.95 1.99
N THR A 195 -9.06 18.66 2.19
CA THR A 195 -9.84 17.80 3.10
C THR A 195 -9.21 17.65 4.48
N GLY A 196 -7.91 17.93 4.63
CA GLY A 196 -7.13 17.63 5.83
C GLY A 196 -6.79 16.15 6.00
N ALA A 197 -7.19 15.30 5.06
CA ALA A 197 -7.03 13.86 5.15
C ALA A 197 -5.57 13.43 4.88
N ARG A 198 -5.13 12.38 5.59
CA ARG A 198 -3.80 11.79 5.38
C ARG A 198 -3.78 10.93 4.11
N ILE A 199 -2.87 11.26 3.20
CA ILE A 199 -2.65 10.52 1.96
C ILE A 199 -1.25 9.89 1.90
N HIS A 200 -1.14 8.70 1.33
CA HIS A 200 0.12 8.03 1.02
C HIS A 200 0.23 7.77 -0.49
N LEU A 201 1.20 8.42 -1.14
CA LEU A 201 1.41 8.27 -2.57
C LEU A 201 2.33 7.07 -2.83
N HIS A 202 1.83 6.05 -3.51
CA HIS A 202 2.60 4.83 -3.75
C HIS A 202 3.73 5.06 -4.76
N HIS A 203 4.86 4.36 -4.55
CA HIS A 203 5.93 4.09 -5.52
C HIS A 203 6.33 5.27 -6.44
N ILE A 204 6.57 6.43 -5.84
CA ILE A 204 7.02 7.64 -6.54
C ILE A 204 8.25 7.35 -7.41
N SER A 205 8.20 7.74 -8.68
CA SER A 205 9.24 7.46 -9.68
C SER A 205 9.71 8.69 -10.45
N ALA A 206 9.01 9.82 -10.38
CA ALA A 206 9.38 11.06 -11.06
C ALA A 206 9.99 12.11 -10.13
N ALA A 207 11.05 12.78 -10.59
CA ALA A 207 11.68 13.87 -9.85
C ALA A 207 10.70 15.02 -9.55
N GLY A 208 9.82 15.36 -10.50
CA GLY A 208 8.78 16.37 -10.30
C GLY A 208 7.82 16.02 -9.17
N SER A 209 7.48 14.74 -9.01
CA SER A 209 6.64 14.26 -7.91
C SER A 209 7.32 14.44 -6.56
N VAL A 210 8.63 14.17 -6.47
CA VAL A 210 9.42 14.39 -5.25
C VAL A 210 9.43 15.87 -4.86
N GLU A 211 9.57 16.78 -5.83
CA GLU A 211 9.50 18.23 -5.58
C GLU A 211 8.13 18.65 -5.07
N LEU A 212 7.05 18.15 -5.68
CA LEU A 212 5.68 18.40 -5.21
C LEU A 212 5.47 17.93 -3.77
N ILE A 213 5.89 16.70 -3.45
CA ILE A 213 5.76 16.12 -2.10
C ILE A 213 6.57 16.91 -1.07
N ARG A 214 7.74 17.44 -1.45
CA ARG A 214 8.55 18.27 -0.55
C ARG A 214 7.85 19.57 -0.16
N HIS A 215 7.00 20.10 -1.04
CA HIS A 215 6.32 21.38 -0.86
C HIS A 215 4.86 21.26 -0.42
N GLY A 216 4.24 20.09 -0.57
CA GLY A 216 2.88 19.84 -0.11
C GLY A 216 2.79 19.90 1.41
N GLU A 217 1.69 20.45 1.91
CA GLU A 217 1.41 20.56 3.34
C GLU A 217 0.11 19.82 3.67
N ALA A 218 0.17 18.49 3.72
CA ALA A 218 -0.94 17.62 4.16
C ALA A 218 -0.41 16.40 4.93
#